data_AF-A0A0B1SN79-F1
#
_entry.id   AF-A0A0B1SN79-F1
#
_cell.length_a   1.000
_cell.length_b   1.000
_cell.length_c   1.000
_cell.angle_alpha   90.00
_cell.angle_beta   90.00
_cell.angle_gamma   90.00
#
_symmetry.space_group_name_H-M   'P 1'
#
loop_
_entity.id
_entity.type
_entity.pdbx_description
1 polymer ?
#
loop_
_entity_poly.entity_id
_entity_poly.type
_entity_poly.pdbx_seq_one_letter_code
_entity_poly.pdbx_strand_id
1 'polypeptide(L)'
;MEALNDFARLAKPAATDQKDQKDEEEEEFSKEKGGKDRKNDGEPKHGADEEYELGVQFAPVIPLPDLVDVTGEEEKQVVFTARAKLFRFVKETKENKERGVGDHKILNPKTSCHRVVMCREQVHKVCTNFAVLPILELSEKKEKPNDYLESPEDADEVFRAKFKAAEIAKEIHDKFIAAAAAHPKASN
;
A
#
# COMPACT_ATOMS: atom_id res chain seq x y z
N MET A 1 -22.76 -56.03 -17.63
CA MET A 1 -22.05 -56.97 -16.75
C MET A 1 -21.53 -56.16 -15.58
N GLU A 2 -21.97 -56.54 -14.37
CA GLU A 2 -21.35 -56.35 -13.05
C GLU A 2 -20.94 -54.90 -12.65
N ALA A 3 -21.74 -54.15 -11.87
CA ALA A 3 -22.06 -54.30 -10.44
C ALA A 3 -20.85 -54.07 -9.51
N LEU A 4 -20.88 -53.00 -8.69
CA LEU A 4 -20.97 -53.06 -7.22
C LEU A 4 -20.49 -51.77 -6.52
N ASN A 5 -21.42 -51.16 -5.76
CA ASN A 5 -21.28 -50.38 -4.51
C ASN A 5 -20.52 -49.04 -4.56
N ASP A 6 -21.10 -47.85 -4.37
CA ASP A 6 -22.24 -47.41 -3.54
C ASP A 6 -22.16 -47.83 -2.07
N PHE A 7 -21.64 -46.97 -1.20
CA PHE A 7 -22.31 -46.67 0.06
C PHE A 7 -21.85 -45.33 0.67
N ALA A 8 -22.83 -44.63 1.19
CA ALA A 8 -22.82 -43.25 1.59
C ALA A 8 -22.37 -43.03 3.05
N ARG A 9 -22.03 -41.76 3.32
CA ARG A 9 -22.50 -40.92 4.46
C ARG A 9 -22.14 -41.27 5.92
N LEU A 10 -21.68 -40.18 6.57
CA LEU A 10 -22.03 -39.66 7.91
C LEU A 10 -21.51 -40.38 9.15
N ALA A 11 -20.66 -39.69 9.94
CA ALA A 11 -20.93 -39.33 11.36
C ALA A 11 -19.73 -38.61 12.03
N LYS A 12 -20.00 -37.52 12.76
CA LYS A 12 -19.25 -37.08 13.97
C LYS A 12 -19.92 -37.78 15.18
N PRO A 13 -19.24 -38.11 16.32
CA PRO A 13 -18.97 -37.11 17.38
C PRO A 13 -17.76 -37.36 18.35
N ALA A 14 -17.45 -36.29 19.11
CA ALA A 14 -17.04 -36.18 20.54
C ALA A 14 -15.82 -36.94 21.17
N ALA A 15 -14.83 -36.11 21.58
CA ALA A 15 -14.15 -35.98 22.89
C ALA A 15 -13.56 -37.20 23.65
N THR A 16 -12.27 -37.10 24.02
CA THR A 16 -11.79 -37.30 25.42
C THR A 16 -10.37 -36.72 25.63
N ASP A 17 -10.15 -36.19 26.84
CA ASP A 17 -9.03 -35.42 27.41
C ASP A 17 -7.62 -36.05 27.43
N GLN A 18 -6.56 -35.20 27.40
CA GLN A 18 -5.75 -34.82 28.60
C GLN A 18 -4.52 -33.96 28.23
N LYS A 19 -4.44 -32.75 28.85
CA LYS A 19 -3.25 -32.07 29.46
C LYS A 19 -2.04 -31.70 28.55
N ASP A 20 -1.42 -30.51 28.56
CA ASP A 20 -1.29 -29.41 29.54
C ASP A 20 -0.84 -28.08 28.84
N GLN A 21 -1.41 -26.96 29.32
CA GLN A 21 -0.88 -25.57 29.53
C GLN A 21 -0.36 -24.72 28.32
N LYS A 22 -1.07 -23.69 27.81
CA LYS A 22 -1.58 -22.38 28.34
C LYS A 22 -0.50 -21.26 28.30
N ASP A 23 -0.51 -20.41 27.25
CA ASP A 23 -1.02 -19.01 27.13
C ASP A 23 -0.21 -18.00 27.97
N GLU A 24 0.56 -17.09 27.37
CA GLU A 24 0.22 -15.70 26.95
C GLU A 24 0.26 -14.64 28.09
N GLU A 25 0.72 -13.44 27.70
CA GLU A 25 0.52 -12.10 28.29
C GLU A 25 1.45 -11.54 29.41
N GLU A 26 2.19 -10.50 29.01
CA GLU A 26 2.19 -9.10 29.50
C GLU A 26 2.27 -8.73 31.01
N GLU A 27 3.23 -7.81 31.25
CA GLU A 27 3.23 -6.60 32.08
C GLU A 27 3.30 -6.54 33.64
N GLU A 28 4.13 -5.56 34.05
CA GLU A 28 4.12 -4.65 35.22
C GLU A 28 4.60 -5.02 36.66
N PHE A 29 5.70 -4.34 37.03
CA PHE A 29 5.90 -3.35 38.11
C PHE A 29 5.59 -3.61 39.62
N SER A 30 6.68 -3.62 40.42
CA SER A 30 6.88 -3.14 41.83
C SER A 30 6.33 -4.01 43.00
N LYS A 31 7.00 -4.27 44.14
CA LYS A 31 7.63 -3.35 45.13
C LYS A 31 8.43 -4.11 46.25
N GLU A 32 9.45 -3.44 46.81
CA GLU A 32 9.93 -3.38 48.23
C GLU A 32 10.70 -4.51 48.98
N LYS A 33 12.03 -4.26 49.11
CA LYS A 33 12.90 -4.10 50.32
C LYS A 33 13.14 -5.18 51.40
N GLY A 34 14.45 -5.47 51.57
CA GLY A 34 15.21 -5.55 52.85
C GLY A 34 15.61 -6.97 53.29
N GLY A 35 16.83 -7.33 53.71
CA GLY A 35 18.15 -6.71 53.86
C GLY A 35 19.12 -7.70 54.56
N LYS A 36 20.43 -7.39 54.58
CA LYS A 36 21.48 -7.73 55.59
C LYS A 36 22.77 -8.44 55.10
N ASP A 37 23.83 -7.64 55.09
CA ASP A 37 25.26 -7.85 55.40
C ASP A 37 26.00 -9.15 55.01
N ARG A 38 27.11 -8.99 54.26
CA ARG A 38 28.47 -9.45 54.63
C ARG A 38 29.54 -8.87 53.67
N LYS A 39 30.66 -8.44 54.27
CA LYS A 39 31.87 -7.86 53.66
C LYS A 39 32.64 -8.87 52.80
N ASN A 40 33.28 -8.44 51.71
CA ASN A 40 34.71 -8.68 51.44
C ASN A 40 35.28 -7.79 50.32
N ASP A 41 36.58 -7.53 50.42
CA ASP A 41 37.41 -6.56 49.72
C ASP A 41 37.83 -6.93 48.27
N GLY A 42 38.15 -5.93 47.43
CA GLY A 42 38.99 -6.09 46.22
C GLY A 42 38.56 -5.31 44.96
N GLU A 43 39.43 -4.43 44.46
CA GLU A 43 39.41 -3.66 43.20
C GLU A 43 39.10 -4.49 41.91
N PRO A 44 38.76 -3.89 40.73
CA PRO A 44 38.89 -2.50 40.29
C PRO A 44 37.57 -1.84 39.82
N LYS A 45 37.57 -0.50 39.80
CA LYS A 45 36.51 0.29 39.14
C LYS A 45 36.57 0.08 37.63
N HIS A 46 35.78 -0.85 37.12
CA HIS A 46 35.35 -0.78 35.73
C HIS A 46 34.29 0.31 35.67
N GLY A 47 34.64 1.41 34.99
CA GLY A 47 33.74 2.52 34.75
C GLY A 47 32.43 2.01 34.18
N ALA A 48 31.33 2.63 34.60
CA ALA A 48 30.02 2.39 34.05
C ALA A 48 30.13 2.29 32.51
N ASP A 49 29.54 1.24 31.95
CA ASP A 49 29.11 1.22 30.55
C ASP A 49 28.09 2.36 30.39
N GLU A 50 28.59 3.59 30.34
CA GLU A 50 27.90 4.69 29.70
C GLU A 50 27.98 4.37 28.22
N GLU A 51 26.85 3.91 27.67
CA GLU A 51 26.59 3.80 26.25
C GLU A 51 27.09 5.08 25.56
N TYR A 52 28.29 5.00 24.96
CA TYR A 52 28.98 6.14 24.38
C TYR A 52 28.26 6.53 23.09
N GLU A 53 27.20 7.32 23.21
CA GLU A 53 26.58 7.99 22.08
C GLU A 53 27.58 9.03 21.56
N LEU A 54 28.27 8.68 20.47
CA LEU A 54 28.98 9.63 19.63
C LEU A 54 27.94 10.59 19.03
N GLY A 55 27.57 11.63 19.80
CA GLY A 55 26.74 12.76 19.39
C GLY A 55 27.47 13.64 18.38
N VAL A 56 27.93 13.06 17.28
CA VAL A 56 28.61 13.76 16.19
C VAL A 56 27.59 14.63 15.49
N GLN A 57 27.62 15.91 15.81
CA GLN A 57 26.81 16.94 15.17
C GLN A 57 27.52 17.41 13.90
N PHE A 58 26.84 17.27 12.76
CA PHE A 58 27.34 17.78 11.48
C PHE A 58 26.71 19.14 11.20
N ALA A 59 27.54 20.15 10.95
CA ALA A 59 27.07 21.44 10.48
C ALA A 59 26.58 21.30 9.02
N PRO A 60 25.44 21.91 8.65
CA PRO A 60 24.94 21.84 7.28
C PRO A 60 25.90 22.56 6.33
N VAL A 61 26.28 21.89 5.24
CA VAL A 61 27.16 22.46 4.21
C VAL A 61 26.44 23.54 3.38
N ILE A 62 25.11 23.46 3.32
CA ILE A 62 24.26 24.38 2.59
C ILE A 62 23.13 24.89 3.49
N PRO A 63 22.75 26.18 3.42
CA PRO A 63 21.59 26.68 4.14
C PRO A 63 20.34 25.97 3.63
N LEU A 64 19.50 25.53 4.56
CA LEU A 64 18.22 24.92 4.21
C LEU A 64 17.33 26.00 3.56
N PRO A 65 16.83 25.78 2.33
CA PRO A 65 15.88 26.69 1.71
C PRO A 65 14.58 26.79 2.50
N ASP A 66 13.83 27.86 2.28
CA ASP A 66 12.52 28.03 2.90
C ASP A 66 11.55 26.91 2.49
N LEU A 67 10.71 26.48 3.43
CA LEU A 67 9.68 25.48 3.19
C LEU A 67 8.60 26.09 2.29
N VAL A 68 8.39 25.47 1.12
CA VAL A 68 7.33 25.82 0.17
C VAL A 68 6.34 24.66 0.10
N ASP A 69 5.07 24.93 0.41
CA ASP A 69 4.01 23.92 0.41
C ASP A 69 3.21 23.92 -0.90
N VAL A 70 3.91 23.86 -2.04
CA VAL A 70 3.27 23.88 -3.37
C VAL A 70 3.25 22.47 -3.94
N THR A 71 2.05 21.91 -4.05
CA THR A 71 1.83 20.51 -4.51
C THR A 71 1.64 20.40 -6.03
N GLY A 72 1.43 21.53 -6.74
CA GLY A 72 1.17 21.56 -8.18
C GLY A 72 -0.20 20.98 -8.59
N GLU A 73 -1.06 20.65 -7.63
CA GLU A 73 -2.44 20.17 -7.83
C GLU A 73 -3.50 21.25 -7.53
N GLU A 74 -3.11 22.45 -7.09
CA GLU A 74 -4.01 23.48 -6.53
C GLU A 74 -5.12 23.98 -7.47
N GLU A 75 -4.90 23.96 -8.78
CA GLU A 75 -5.89 24.42 -9.76
C GLU A 75 -6.86 23.33 -10.23
N LYS A 76 -6.71 22.09 -9.73
CA LYS A 76 -7.41 20.90 -10.23
C LYS A 76 -8.39 20.37 -9.20
N GLN A 77 -9.60 20.03 -9.62
CA GLN A 77 -10.59 19.43 -8.75
C GLN A 77 -10.39 17.92 -8.66
N VAL A 78 -10.36 17.36 -7.44
CA VAL A 78 -10.35 15.91 -7.23
C VAL A 78 -11.76 15.36 -7.48
N VAL A 79 -11.91 14.52 -8.50
CA VAL A 79 -13.17 13.85 -8.85
C VAL A 79 -13.32 12.53 -8.10
N PHE A 80 -12.19 11.85 -7.89
CA PHE A 80 -12.13 10.56 -7.23
C PHE A 80 -10.76 10.42 -6.55
N THR A 81 -10.75 9.78 -5.38
CA THR A 81 -9.52 9.39 -4.68
C THR A 81 -9.75 8.08 -3.95
N ALA A 82 -8.86 7.11 -4.15
CA ALA A 82 -8.86 5.88 -3.38
C ALA A 82 -7.47 5.27 -3.31
N ARG A 83 -7.18 4.57 -2.21
CA ARG A 83 -5.92 3.86 -2.05
C ARG A 83 -5.86 2.65 -3.00
N ALA A 84 -4.79 2.58 -3.78
CA ALA A 84 -4.55 1.50 -4.75
C ALA A 84 -3.11 1.00 -4.69
N LYS A 85 -2.91 -0.22 -5.19
CA LYS A 85 -1.58 -0.75 -5.54
C LYS A 85 -1.48 -0.82 -7.06
N LEU A 86 -0.48 -0.15 -7.62
CA LEU A 86 -0.23 -0.06 -9.04
C LEU A 86 0.88 -1.02 -9.45
N PHE A 87 0.67 -1.69 -10.57
CA PHE A 87 1.65 -2.55 -11.22
C PHE A 87 1.93 -2.06 -12.65
N ARG A 88 3.16 -2.26 -13.10
CA ARG A 88 3.58 -2.13 -14.49
C ARG A 88 3.73 -3.53 -15.06
N PHE A 89 3.06 -3.81 -16.17
CA PHE A 89 3.23 -5.06 -16.89
C PHE A 89 4.48 -4.99 -17.77
N VAL A 90 5.39 -5.95 -17.62
CA VAL A 90 6.62 -6.06 -18.41
C VAL A 90 6.41 -7.10 -19.50
N LYS A 91 6.38 -6.67 -20.77
CA LYS A 91 6.12 -7.54 -21.93
C LYS A 91 7.20 -8.64 -22.07
N GLU A 92 8.45 -8.33 -21.74
CA GLU A 92 9.59 -9.25 -21.85
C GLU A 92 9.46 -10.46 -20.92
N THR A 93 9.15 -10.23 -19.65
CA THR A 93 9.03 -11.28 -18.62
C THR A 93 7.60 -11.75 -18.40
N LYS A 94 6.61 -11.11 -19.06
CA LYS A 94 5.17 -11.35 -18.92
C LYS A 94 4.68 -11.30 -17.47
N GLU A 95 5.29 -10.43 -16.67
CA GLU A 95 5.00 -10.32 -15.23
C GLU A 95 4.53 -8.90 -14.87
N ASN A 96 3.80 -8.79 -13.75
CA ASN A 96 3.41 -7.51 -13.18
C ASN A 96 4.40 -7.11 -12.10
N LYS A 97 5.18 -6.04 -12.33
CA LYS A 97 6.08 -5.47 -11.34
C LYS A 97 5.39 -4.37 -10.56
N GLU A 98 5.53 -4.35 -9.24
CA GLU A 98 4.96 -3.30 -8.41
C GLU A 98 5.58 -1.94 -8.75
N ARG A 99 4.73 -0.95 -9.04
CA ARG A 99 5.13 0.42 -9.38
C ARG A 99 4.91 1.38 -8.21
N GLY A 100 3.90 1.17 -7.37
CA GLY A 100 3.67 1.99 -6.19
C GLY A 100 2.40 1.66 -5.43
N VAL A 101 2.33 2.12 -4.18
CA VAL A 101 1.14 2.07 -3.32
C VAL A 101 0.89 3.47 -2.78
N GLY A 102 -0.36 3.90 -2.85
CA GLY A 102 -0.79 5.21 -2.36
C GLY A 102 -2.14 5.60 -2.93
N ASP A 103 -2.41 6.91 -2.94
CA ASP A 103 -3.71 7.44 -3.36
C ASP A 103 -3.76 7.62 -4.87
N HIS A 104 -4.73 6.94 -5.49
CA HIS A 104 -5.03 7.00 -6.89
C HIS A 104 -6.13 8.04 -7.12
N LYS A 105 -5.78 9.15 -7.77
CA LYS A 105 -6.66 10.30 -7.96
C LYS A 105 -7.03 10.46 -9.44
N ILE A 106 -8.29 10.82 -9.67
CA ILE A 106 -8.72 11.39 -10.95
C ILE A 106 -8.93 12.88 -10.73
N LEU A 107 -8.21 13.69 -11.48
CA LEU A 107 -8.24 15.15 -11.41
C LEU A 107 -8.96 15.72 -12.63
N ASN A 108 -9.88 16.67 -12.40
CA ASN A 108 -10.53 17.47 -13.42
C ASN A 108 -9.93 18.89 -13.43
N PRO A 109 -9.11 19.25 -14.43
CA PRO A 109 -8.65 20.60 -14.60
C PRO A 109 -9.71 21.47 -15.30
N LYS A 110 -9.79 22.76 -14.93
CA LYS A 110 -10.80 23.69 -15.47
C LYS A 110 -10.74 23.89 -16.99
N THR A 111 -9.57 23.71 -17.59
CA THR A 111 -9.27 24.10 -18.98
C THR A 111 -8.72 22.98 -19.84
N SER A 112 -8.50 21.78 -19.29
CA SER A 112 -7.84 20.69 -20.00
C SER A 112 -8.51 19.34 -19.75
N CYS A 113 -7.94 18.28 -20.32
CA CYS A 113 -8.44 16.93 -20.15
C CYS A 113 -8.22 16.44 -18.72
N HIS A 114 -9.13 15.58 -18.24
CA HIS A 114 -8.96 14.86 -16.98
C HIS A 114 -7.63 14.12 -16.95
N ARG A 115 -7.05 13.97 -15.76
CA ARG A 115 -5.79 13.25 -15.56
C ARG A 115 -5.89 12.26 -14.42
N VAL A 116 -5.20 11.14 -14.58
CA VAL A 116 -4.95 10.19 -13.51
C VAL A 116 -3.60 10.53 -12.89
N VAL A 117 -3.58 10.74 -11.58
CA VAL A 117 -2.35 10.97 -10.81
C VAL A 117 -2.33 10.03 -9.61
N MET A 118 -1.18 9.41 -9.36
CA MET A 118 -0.96 8.59 -8.17
C MET A 118 0.42 8.88 -7.58
N CYS A 119 0.47 9.08 -6.27
CA CYS A 119 1.69 9.33 -5.50
C CYS A 119 1.91 8.21 -4.49
N ARG A 120 3.18 7.88 -4.21
CA ARG A 120 3.55 6.88 -3.20
C ARG A 120 3.45 7.45 -1.80
N GLU A 121 2.87 6.71 -0.86
CA GLU A 121 2.54 7.18 0.50
C GLU A 121 3.75 7.55 1.37
N GLN A 122 4.91 6.90 1.22
CA GLN A 122 6.09 7.21 2.05
C GLN A 122 7.06 8.20 1.41
N VAL A 123 7.29 8.06 0.11
CA VAL A 123 8.29 8.87 -0.62
C VAL A 123 7.68 10.08 -1.32
N HIS A 124 6.35 10.17 -1.35
CA HIS A 124 5.56 11.24 -1.96
C HIS A 124 5.93 11.52 -3.43
N LYS A 125 6.48 10.51 -4.11
CA LYS A 125 6.83 10.57 -5.54
C LYS A 125 5.66 10.11 -6.39
N VAL A 126 5.42 10.83 -7.48
CA VAL A 126 4.48 10.46 -8.53
C VAL A 126 4.89 9.12 -9.13
N CYS A 127 3.98 8.15 -9.12
CA CYS A 127 4.16 6.87 -9.82
C CYS A 127 3.40 6.82 -11.15
N THR A 128 2.33 7.61 -11.28
CA THR A 128 1.51 7.73 -12.50
C THR A 128 1.06 9.16 -12.69
N ASN A 129 1.18 9.66 -13.92
CA ASN A 129 0.63 10.94 -14.36
C ASN A 129 0.34 10.83 -15.86
N PHE A 130 -0.90 10.57 -16.23
CA PHE A 130 -1.31 10.55 -17.64
C PHE A 130 -2.68 11.23 -17.82
N ALA A 131 -2.93 11.72 -19.03
CA ALA A 131 -4.23 12.28 -19.39
C ALA A 131 -5.21 11.17 -19.75
N VAL A 132 -6.45 11.29 -19.27
CA VAL A 132 -7.54 10.38 -19.64
C VAL A 132 -7.93 10.71 -21.07
N LEU A 133 -7.54 9.87 -22.01
CA LEU A 133 -7.89 9.97 -23.43
C LEU A 133 -9.05 9.02 -23.76
N PRO A 134 -9.89 9.32 -24.77
CA PRO A 134 -10.98 8.44 -25.21
C PRO A 134 -10.51 7.09 -25.75
N ILE A 135 -9.25 7.00 -26.19
CA ILE A 135 -8.61 5.76 -26.68
C ILE A 135 -8.19 4.81 -25.55
N LEU A 136 -8.22 5.27 -24.29
CA LEU A 136 -7.85 4.41 -23.15
C LEU A 136 -8.99 3.46 -22.83
N GLU A 137 -8.71 2.17 -22.91
CA GLU A 137 -9.63 1.13 -22.47
C GLU A 137 -9.27 0.65 -21.06
N LEU A 138 -10.27 0.62 -20.18
CA LEU A 138 -10.22 -0.07 -18.90
C LEU A 138 -10.85 -1.45 -19.07
N SER A 139 -10.05 -2.50 -18.91
CA SER A 139 -10.59 -3.87 -18.92
C SER A 139 -10.77 -4.41 -17.49
N GLU A 140 -12.02 -4.74 -17.14
CA GLU A 140 -12.34 -5.51 -15.94
C GLU A 140 -12.12 -7.00 -16.20
N LYS A 141 -11.36 -7.67 -15.33
CA LYS A 141 -11.25 -9.13 -15.37
C LYS A 141 -12.36 -9.75 -14.51
N LYS A 142 -13.23 -10.57 -15.13
CA LYS A 142 -14.33 -11.27 -14.44
C LYS A 142 -13.88 -12.11 -13.22
N GLU A 143 -12.65 -12.62 -13.23
CA GLU A 143 -12.11 -13.38 -12.10
C GLU A 143 -11.60 -12.51 -10.94
N LYS A 144 -11.28 -11.24 -11.19
CA LYS A 144 -10.67 -10.32 -10.22
C LYS A 144 -11.32 -8.93 -10.34
N PRO A 145 -12.52 -8.73 -9.75
CA PRO A 145 -13.28 -7.48 -9.88
C PRO A 145 -12.60 -6.28 -9.20
N ASN A 146 -11.55 -6.49 -8.41
CA ASN A 146 -10.80 -5.42 -7.75
C ASN A 146 -9.62 -4.90 -8.58
N ASP A 147 -9.42 -5.41 -9.80
CA ASP A 147 -8.21 -5.22 -10.59
C ASP A 147 -8.56 -4.73 -11.99
N TYR A 148 -8.07 -3.54 -12.32
CA TYR A 148 -8.31 -2.89 -13.61
C TYR A 148 -7.01 -2.75 -14.39
N LEU A 149 -7.08 -3.00 -15.69
CA LEU A 149 -5.98 -2.75 -16.61
C LEU A 149 -6.21 -1.40 -17.29
N GLU A 150 -5.22 -0.52 -17.19
CA GLU A 150 -5.17 0.75 -17.91
C GLU A 150 -4.12 0.60 -19.02
N SER A 151 -4.58 0.50 -20.26
CA SER A 151 -3.70 0.37 -21.42
C SER A 151 -3.96 1.51 -22.40
N PRO A 152 -3.02 2.45 -22.55
CA PRO A 152 -2.96 3.26 -23.76
C PRO A 152 -2.59 2.34 -24.93
N GLU A 153 -3.39 2.36 -25.98
CA GLU A 153 -3.21 1.50 -27.18
C GLU A 153 -1.80 1.65 -27.78
N ASP A 154 -1.22 2.85 -27.70
CA ASP A 154 0.12 3.18 -28.20
C ASP A 154 1.19 3.34 -27.10
N ALA A 155 0.95 2.91 -25.86
CA ALA A 155 1.98 3.01 -24.82
C ALA A 155 2.86 1.76 -24.71
N ASP A 156 4.15 2.03 -24.51
CA ASP A 156 5.14 1.02 -24.14
C ASP A 156 4.84 0.41 -22.76
N GLU A 157 4.11 1.13 -21.90
CA GLU A 157 3.78 0.74 -20.54
C GLU A 157 2.27 0.46 -20.37
N VAL A 158 1.96 -0.77 -19.97
CA VAL A 158 0.60 -1.16 -19.55
C VAL A 158 0.54 -1.16 -18.03
N PHE A 159 -0.46 -0.49 -17.47
CA PHE A 159 -0.63 -0.37 -16.03
C PHE A 159 -1.79 -1.23 -15.53
N ARG A 160 -1.67 -1.67 -14.28
CA ARG A 160 -2.71 -2.42 -13.60
C ARG A 160 -2.90 -1.88 -12.20
N ALA A 161 -4.10 -1.42 -11.88
CA ALA A 161 -4.46 -0.89 -10.57
C ALA A 161 -5.30 -1.90 -9.80
N LYS A 162 -4.87 -2.24 -8.58
CA LYS A 162 -5.57 -3.11 -7.66
C LYS A 162 -6.09 -2.32 -6.47
N PHE A 163 -7.39 -2.43 -6.23
CA PHE A 163 -8.07 -1.79 -5.11
C PHE A 163 -8.37 -2.79 -3.99
N LYS A 164 -8.63 -2.27 -2.78
CA LYS A 164 -8.98 -3.12 -1.62
C LYS A 164 -10.37 -3.73 -1.78
N ALA A 165 -11.34 -2.94 -2.25
CA ALA A 165 -12.73 -3.34 -2.42
C ALA A 165 -13.15 -3.30 -3.90
N ALA A 166 -14.04 -4.21 -4.30
CA ALA A 166 -14.59 -4.27 -5.66
C ALA A 166 -15.44 -3.03 -6.00
N GLU A 167 -16.13 -2.48 -5.01
CA GLU A 167 -17.02 -1.32 -5.17
C GLU A 167 -16.26 -0.06 -5.59
N ILE A 168 -15.14 0.21 -4.91
CA ILE A 168 -14.21 1.30 -5.25
C ILE A 168 -13.68 1.14 -6.68
N ALA A 169 -13.42 -0.10 -7.04
CA ALA A 169 -12.85 -0.45 -8.34
C ALA A 169 -13.88 -0.22 -9.48
N LYS A 170 -15.17 -0.48 -9.22
CA LYS A 170 -16.26 -0.08 -10.13
C LYS A 170 -16.47 1.42 -10.18
N GLU A 171 -16.40 2.10 -9.03
CA GLU A 171 -16.58 3.54 -8.97
C GLU A 171 -15.51 4.26 -9.80
N ILE A 172 -14.23 3.89 -9.67
CA ILE A 172 -13.17 4.50 -10.48
C ILE A 172 -13.37 4.22 -11.97
N HIS A 173 -13.82 3.02 -12.32
CA HIS A 173 -14.11 2.65 -13.70
C HIS A 173 -15.19 3.56 -14.31
N ASP A 174 -16.30 3.74 -13.61
CA ASP A 174 -17.40 4.59 -14.08
C ASP A 174 -16.97 6.07 -14.17
N LYS A 175 -16.19 6.55 -13.18
CA LYS A 175 -15.62 7.90 -13.21
C LYS A 175 -14.63 8.09 -14.34
N PHE A 176 -13.82 7.09 -14.66
CA PHE A 176 -12.87 7.15 -15.77
C PHE A 176 -13.59 7.19 -17.11
N ILE A 177 -14.61 6.35 -17.33
CA ILE A 177 -15.43 6.39 -18.54
C ILE A 177 -16.09 7.76 -18.70
N ALA A 178 -16.67 8.30 -17.62
CA ALA A 178 -17.26 9.64 -17.63
C ALA A 178 -16.21 10.72 -17.95
N ALA A 179 -15.00 10.61 -17.39
CA ALA A 179 -13.89 11.52 -17.65
C ALA A 179 -13.39 11.44 -19.11
N ALA A 180 -13.32 10.24 -19.69
CA ALA A 180 -12.96 9.99 -21.08
C ALA A 180 -14.02 10.53 -22.04
N ALA A 181 -15.31 10.38 -21.69
CA ALA A 181 -16.42 10.95 -22.46
C ALA A 181 -16.46 12.49 -22.41
N ALA A 182 -16.05 13.07 -21.27
CA ALA A 182 -15.93 14.52 -21.09
C ALA A 182 -14.64 15.11 -21.71
N HIS A 183 -13.84 14.30 -22.42
CA HIS A 183 -12.63 14.81 -23.08
C HIS A 183 -13.02 15.92 -24.08
N PRO A 184 -12.41 17.11 -24.00
CA PRO A 184 -12.69 18.18 -24.94
C PRO A 184 -12.33 17.70 -26.34
N LYS A 185 -13.35 17.61 -27.21
CA LYS A 185 -13.12 17.34 -28.63
C LYS A 185 -12.39 18.56 -29.19
N ALA A 186 -11.24 18.36 -29.82
CA ALA A 186 -10.56 19.45 -30.51
C ALA A 186 -11.57 20.10 -31.47
N SER A 187 -11.84 21.39 -31.27
CA SER A 187 -12.55 22.18 -32.28
C SER A 187 -11.66 22.19 -33.51
N ASN A 188 -12.15 21.62 -34.61
CA ASN A 188 -11.60 21.86 -35.94
C ASN A 188 -11.69 23.34 -36.30
#